data_AF-A0A840IAM0-F1
#
_entry.id   AF-A0A840IAM0-F1
#
_cell.length_a   1.000
_cell.length_b   1.000
_cell.length_c   1.000
_cell.angle_alpha   90.00
_cell.angle_beta   90.00
_cell.angle_gamma   90.00
#
_symmetry.space_group_name_H-M   'P 1'
#
loop_
_entity.id
_entity.type
_entity.pdbx_description
1 polymer ?
#
loop_
_entity_poly.entity_id
_entity_poly.type
_entity_poly.pdbx_seq_one_letter_code
_entity_poly.pdbx_strand_id
1 'polypeptide(L)'
;MRFTDFLKATVMTSAAAATLLAAITAFAASRADDPLLVPFAAGWWVLAGAVGVALGRRAETTPPIARLLADARSSQSLPEVSPGRVLLNRLWPLLACTLAAAGLAFLFPQIAAIAAGFAIIWALSWRRQDAAVTAIEGRDGVRYYVERTSPLSAIRLVRTPGLRSGATQNW
;
A
#
# COMPACT_ATOMS: atom_id res chain seq x y z
N MET A 1 11.20 8.21 6.99
CA MET A 1 11.24 7.50 5.68
C MET A 1 10.49 8.33 4.64
N ARG A 2 10.79 8.21 3.35
CA ARG A 2 10.08 8.98 2.31
C ARG A 2 8.64 8.46 2.16
N PHE A 3 7.73 9.35 1.81
CA PHE A 3 6.33 8.99 1.61
C PHE A 3 6.12 8.11 0.37
N THR A 4 6.92 8.31 -0.69
CA THR A 4 6.91 7.44 -1.87
C THR A 4 7.32 6.00 -1.52
N ASP A 5 8.35 5.82 -0.70
CA ASP A 5 8.77 4.50 -0.20
C ASP A 5 7.66 3.84 0.64
N PHE A 6 6.93 4.63 1.43
CA PHE A 6 5.78 4.15 2.20
C PHE A 6 4.66 3.64 1.30
N LEU A 7 4.31 4.40 0.26
CA LEU A 7 3.28 4.01 -0.71
C LEU A 7 3.67 2.72 -1.43
N LYS A 8 4.93 2.63 -1.88
CA LYS A 8 5.48 1.43 -2.51
C LYS A 8 5.44 0.23 -1.55
N ALA A 9 5.87 0.40 -0.31
CA ALA A 9 5.82 -0.66 0.69
C ALA A 9 4.39 -1.13 0.97
N THR A 10 3.42 -0.21 1.00
CA THR A 10 1.99 -0.55 1.17
C THR A 10 1.50 -1.40 0.02
N VAL A 11 1.78 -1.02 -1.23
CA VAL A 11 1.40 -1.80 -2.43
C VAL A 11 2.04 -3.19 -2.41
N MET A 12 3.35 -3.27 -2.12
CA MET A 12 4.06 -4.55 -2.05
C MET A 12 3.53 -5.44 -0.93
N THR A 13 3.19 -4.87 0.23
CA THR A 13 2.63 -5.63 1.36
C THR A 13 1.23 -6.15 1.04
N SER A 14 0.37 -5.34 0.41
CA SER A 14 -0.94 -5.79 -0.05
C SER A 14 -0.84 -6.88 -1.12
N ALA A 15 0.11 -6.76 -2.06
CA ALA A 15 0.36 -7.80 -3.05
C ALA A 15 0.86 -9.10 -2.40
N ALA A 16 1.77 -9.02 -1.41
CA ALA A 16 2.23 -10.18 -0.66
C ALA A 16 1.09 -10.84 0.14
N ALA A 17 0.23 -10.04 0.78
CA ALA A 17 -0.96 -10.54 1.48
C ALA A 17 -1.93 -11.25 0.53
N ALA A 18 -2.19 -10.67 -0.65
CA ALA A 18 -3.01 -11.30 -1.68
C ALA A 18 -2.45 -12.66 -2.10
N THR A 19 -1.14 -12.73 -2.39
CA THR A 19 -0.46 -13.97 -2.77
C THR A 19 -0.53 -15.03 -1.68
N LEU A 20 -0.26 -14.65 -0.42
CA LEU A 20 -0.33 -15.57 0.71
C LEU A 20 -1.74 -16.13 0.89
N LEU A 21 -2.76 -15.27 0.88
CA LEU A 21 -4.15 -15.69 1.06
C LEU A 21 -4.65 -16.53 -0.11
N ALA A 22 -4.22 -16.25 -1.34
CA ALA A 22 -4.50 -17.09 -2.50
C ALA A 22 -3.87 -18.48 -2.37
N ALA A 23 -2.61 -18.56 -1.91
CA ALA A 23 -1.95 -19.84 -1.65
C ALA A 23 -2.65 -20.65 -0.55
N ILE A 24 -3.06 -19.99 0.55
CA ILE A 24 -3.85 -20.62 1.62
C ILE A 24 -5.19 -21.12 1.08
N THR A 25 -5.86 -20.33 0.24
CA THR A 25 -7.12 -20.74 -0.40
C THR A 25 -6.95 -22.01 -1.22
N ALA A 26 -5.91 -22.08 -2.06
CA ALA A 26 -5.62 -23.25 -2.89
C ALA A 26 -5.29 -24.50 -2.03
N PHE A 27 -4.49 -24.33 -0.97
CA PHE A 27 -4.15 -25.40 -0.04
C PHE A 27 -5.36 -25.90 0.75
N ALA A 28 -6.23 -25.00 1.19
CA ALA A 28 -7.45 -25.35 1.91
C ALA A 28 -8.45 -26.04 0.97
N ALA A 29 -8.56 -25.57 -0.28
CA ALA A 29 -9.39 -26.20 -1.31
C ALA A 29 -8.92 -27.61 -1.65
N SER A 30 -7.61 -27.89 -1.69
CA SER A 30 -7.11 -29.24 -1.96
C SER A 30 -7.40 -30.25 -0.85
N ARG A 31 -7.83 -29.79 0.33
CA ARG A 31 -8.26 -30.62 1.45
C ARG A 31 -9.78 -30.72 1.58
N ALA A 32 -10.51 -29.85 0.91
CA ALA A 32 -11.96 -29.80 0.95
C ALA A 32 -12.52 -30.47 -0.31
N ASP A 33 -13.54 -31.30 -0.18
CA ASP A 33 -14.28 -31.87 -1.32
C ASP A 33 -15.25 -30.84 -1.94
N ASP A 34 -14.84 -29.58 -2.05
CA ASP A 34 -15.61 -28.51 -2.69
C ASP A 34 -14.98 -28.13 -4.05
N PRO A 35 -15.47 -28.72 -5.16
CA PRO A 35 -14.91 -28.45 -6.49
C PRO A 35 -15.21 -27.02 -6.99
N LEU A 36 -16.16 -26.31 -6.38
CA LEU A 36 -16.57 -24.99 -6.82
C LEU A 36 -15.70 -23.87 -6.22
N LEU A 37 -15.03 -24.11 -5.09
CA LEU A 37 -14.31 -23.07 -4.40
C LEU A 37 -13.23 -22.39 -5.27
N VAL A 38 -12.39 -23.18 -5.94
CA VAL A 38 -11.29 -22.67 -6.78
C VAL A 38 -11.80 -21.83 -7.97
N PRO A 39 -12.75 -22.30 -8.81
CA PRO A 39 -13.23 -21.48 -9.92
C PRO A 39 -13.95 -20.21 -9.47
N PHE A 40 -14.73 -20.25 -8.38
CA PHE A 40 -15.35 -19.03 -7.83
C PHE A 40 -14.31 -18.05 -7.29
N ALA A 41 -13.29 -18.53 -6.58
CA ALA A 41 -12.19 -17.70 -6.11
C ALA A 41 -11.43 -17.06 -7.28
N ALA A 42 -11.11 -17.83 -8.32
CA ALA A 42 -10.44 -17.33 -9.51
C ALA A 42 -11.29 -16.25 -10.22
N GLY A 43 -12.59 -16.48 -10.39
CA GLY A 43 -13.51 -15.50 -10.95
C GLY A 43 -13.54 -14.20 -10.14
N TRP A 44 -13.60 -14.31 -8.81
CA TRP A 44 -13.53 -13.16 -7.90
C TRP A 44 -12.21 -12.40 -8.02
N TRP A 45 -11.08 -13.10 -8.09
CA TRP A 45 -9.76 -12.47 -8.22
C TRP A 45 -9.56 -11.75 -9.54
N VAL A 46 -10.09 -12.30 -10.65
CA VAL A 46 -10.10 -11.64 -11.95
C VAL A 46 -10.94 -10.36 -11.90
N LEU A 47 -12.14 -10.43 -11.31
CA LEU A 47 -13.01 -9.26 -11.14
C LEU A 47 -12.34 -8.19 -10.27
N ALA A 48 -11.77 -8.59 -9.13
CA ALA A 48 -10.99 -7.75 -8.24
C ALA A 48 -9.81 -7.09 -8.98
N GLY A 49 -9.11 -7.86 -9.81
CA GLY A 49 -8.03 -7.38 -10.67
C GLY A 49 -8.51 -6.28 -11.63
N ALA A 50 -9.60 -6.54 -12.36
CA ALA A 50 -10.19 -5.59 -13.29
C ALA A 50 -10.61 -4.28 -12.59
N VAL A 51 -11.30 -4.40 -11.44
CA VAL A 51 -11.72 -3.25 -10.61
C VAL A 51 -10.50 -2.46 -10.12
N GLY A 52 -9.49 -3.12 -9.55
CA GLY A 52 -8.27 -2.47 -9.08
C GLY A 52 -7.50 -1.77 -10.21
N VAL A 53 -7.42 -2.40 -11.38
CA VAL A 53 -6.81 -1.78 -12.57
C VAL A 53 -7.55 -0.53 -13.00
N ALA A 54 -8.89 -0.59 -13.07
CA ALA A 54 -9.76 0.50 -13.47
C ALA A 54 -9.66 1.69 -12.50
N LEU A 55 -9.73 1.43 -11.18
CA LEU A 55 -9.60 2.45 -10.14
C LEU A 55 -8.22 3.12 -10.15
N GLY A 56 -7.15 2.33 -10.28
CA GLY A 56 -5.77 2.84 -10.30
C GLY A 56 -5.29 3.33 -11.66
N ARG A 57 -6.18 3.53 -12.65
CA ARG A 57 -5.80 3.94 -14.01
C ARG A 57 -5.28 5.39 -14.06
N ARG A 58 -5.78 6.27 -13.21
CA ARG A 58 -5.38 7.69 -13.19
C ARG A 58 -3.99 7.85 -12.59
N ALA A 59 -3.15 8.65 -13.25
CA ALA A 59 -1.82 9.01 -12.76
C ALA A 59 -1.88 10.26 -11.86
N GLU A 60 -2.88 10.30 -10.99
CA GLU A 60 -3.16 11.43 -10.11
C GLU A 60 -3.21 10.93 -8.67
N THR A 61 -2.83 11.80 -7.73
CA THR A 61 -2.99 11.50 -6.32
C THR A 61 -4.47 11.43 -5.97
N THR A 62 -4.85 10.46 -5.15
CA THR A 62 -6.23 10.39 -4.65
C THR A 62 -6.55 11.62 -3.80
N PRO A 63 -7.82 12.07 -3.72
CA PRO A 63 -8.18 13.26 -2.93
C PRO A 63 -7.67 13.24 -1.47
N PRO A 64 -7.67 12.10 -0.74
CA PRO A 64 -7.07 12.03 0.58
C PRO A 64 -5.54 12.25 0.58
N ILE A 65 -4.83 11.71 -0.40
CA ILE A 65 -3.37 11.91 -0.53
C ILE A 65 -3.07 13.36 -0.90
N ALA A 66 -3.83 13.96 -1.81
CA ALA A 66 -3.67 15.37 -2.17
C ALA A 66 -3.83 16.30 -0.95
N ARG A 67 -4.83 16.05 -0.10
CA ARG A 67 -5.01 16.78 1.18
C ARG A 67 -3.83 16.57 2.13
N LEU A 68 -3.38 15.32 2.27
CA LEU A 68 -2.25 14.98 3.11
C LEU A 68 -0.95 15.68 2.68
N LEU A 69 -0.73 15.84 1.37
CA LEU A 69 0.41 16.60 0.84
C LEU A 69 0.25 18.10 1.09
N ALA A 70 -0.96 18.65 0.96
CA ALA A 70 -1.24 20.05 1.21
C ALA A 70 -1.05 20.43 2.70
N ASP A 71 -1.40 19.52 3.62
CA ASP A 71 -1.25 19.71 5.06
C ASP A 71 0.18 19.46 5.57
N ALA A 72 1.13 19.14 4.67
CA ALA A 72 2.50 18.81 5.06
C ALA A 72 3.23 20.03 5.65
N ARG A 73 3.76 19.90 6.86
CA ARG A 73 4.54 20.99 7.48
C ARG A 73 5.91 21.13 6.84
N SER A 74 6.32 22.36 6.58
CA SER A 74 7.68 22.67 6.12
C SER A 74 8.68 22.52 7.28
N SER A 75 9.74 21.74 7.07
CA SER A 75 10.88 21.65 8.00
C SER A 75 12.20 21.72 7.23
N GLN A 76 13.21 22.35 7.83
CA GLN A 76 14.58 22.37 7.30
C GLN A 76 15.44 21.23 7.88
N SER A 77 14.99 20.57 8.96
CA SER A 77 15.66 19.41 9.51
C SER A 77 15.09 18.11 8.93
N LEU A 78 15.98 17.14 8.70
CA LEU A 78 15.56 15.79 8.31
C LEU A 78 14.89 15.10 9.51
N PRO A 79 13.68 14.54 9.34
CA PRO A 79 13.00 13.82 10.41
C PRO A 79 13.74 12.55 10.83
N GLU A 80 13.61 12.18 12.10
CA GLU A 80 14.17 10.93 12.62
C GLU A 80 13.70 9.70 11.83
N VAL A 81 14.65 8.84 11.46
CA VAL A 81 14.42 7.71 10.56
C VAL A 81 14.18 6.44 11.36
N SER A 82 12.93 5.94 11.38
CA SER A 82 12.62 4.58 11.85
C SER A 82 11.64 3.88 10.91
N PRO A 83 12.10 3.39 9.74
CA PRO A 83 11.23 2.89 8.69
C PRO A 83 10.38 1.70 9.15
N GLY A 84 11.01 0.73 9.84
CA GLY A 84 10.31 -0.46 10.33
C GLY A 84 9.17 -0.15 11.30
N ARG A 85 9.38 0.76 12.25
CA ARG A 85 8.33 1.20 13.18
C ARG A 85 7.19 1.94 12.49
N VAL A 86 7.49 2.78 11.50
CA VAL A 86 6.45 3.50 10.75
C VAL A 86 5.64 2.52 9.92
N LEU A 87 6.29 1.57 9.23
CA LEU A 87 5.59 0.52 8.48
C LEU A 87 4.70 -0.31 9.40
N LEU A 88 5.23 -0.81 10.53
CA LEU A 88 4.45 -1.60 11.47
C LEU A 88 3.27 -0.81 12.04
N ASN A 89 3.49 0.41 12.53
CA ASN A 89 2.42 1.24 13.10
C ASN A 89 1.32 1.64 12.10
N ARG A 90 1.61 1.60 10.80
CA ARG A 90 0.66 2.03 9.75
C ARG A 90 0.01 0.87 9.03
N LEU A 91 0.74 -0.23 8.87
CA LEU A 91 0.27 -1.43 8.18
C LEU A 91 -0.20 -2.52 9.14
N TRP A 92 -0.12 -2.33 10.47
CA TRP A 92 -0.64 -3.30 11.43
C TRP A 92 -2.09 -3.70 11.18
N PRO A 93 -3.04 -2.82 10.75
CA PRO A 93 -4.42 -3.26 10.52
C PRO A 93 -4.48 -4.24 9.35
N LEU A 94 -3.72 -3.97 8.28
CA LEU A 94 -3.61 -4.85 7.12
C LEU A 94 -3.00 -6.20 7.52
N LEU A 95 -1.91 -6.18 8.28
CA LEU A 95 -1.24 -7.39 8.77
C LEU A 95 -2.17 -8.21 9.68
N ALA A 96 -2.83 -7.56 10.64
CA ALA A 96 -3.76 -8.19 11.56
C ALA A 96 -4.93 -8.83 10.80
N CYS A 97 -5.55 -8.11 9.86
CA CYS A 97 -6.63 -8.65 9.03
C CYS A 97 -6.16 -9.82 8.15
N THR A 98 -4.95 -9.75 7.60
CA THR A 98 -4.38 -10.83 6.77
C THR A 98 -4.13 -12.08 7.60
N LEU A 99 -3.54 -11.94 8.79
CA LEU A 99 -3.31 -13.04 9.72
C LEU A 99 -4.62 -13.63 10.24
N ALA A 100 -5.61 -12.79 10.56
CA ALA A 100 -6.94 -13.24 10.96
C ALA A 100 -7.63 -14.03 9.84
N ALA A 101 -7.61 -13.52 8.60
CA ALA A 101 -8.18 -14.22 7.44
C ALA A 101 -7.46 -15.55 7.17
N ALA A 102 -6.13 -15.58 7.28
CA ALA A 102 -5.33 -16.80 7.17
C ALA A 102 -5.69 -17.84 8.24
N GLY A 103 -5.85 -17.40 9.50
CA GLY A 103 -6.27 -18.28 10.60
C GLY A 103 -7.71 -18.79 10.45
N LEU A 104 -8.62 -17.94 9.99
CA LEU A 104 -10.02 -18.32 9.76
C LEU A 104 -10.19 -19.25 8.55
N ALA A 105 -9.24 -19.24 7.61
CA ALA A 105 -9.27 -20.10 6.42
C ALA A 105 -9.28 -21.60 6.73
N PHE A 106 -8.74 -22.00 7.89
CA PHE A 106 -8.75 -23.39 8.34
C PHE A 106 -10.15 -23.90 8.68
N LEU A 107 -11.07 -22.99 9.04
CA LEU A 107 -12.46 -23.29 9.34
C LEU A 107 -13.35 -23.01 8.12
N PHE A 108 -13.08 -21.90 7.44
CA PHE A 108 -13.85 -21.42 6.29
C PHE A 108 -12.90 -20.96 5.18
N PRO A 109 -12.48 -21.86 4.27
CA PRO A 109 -11.53 -21.56 3.21
C PRO A 109 -11.93 -20.37 2.32
N GLN A 110 -13.24 -20.13 2.20
CA GLN A 110 -13.84 -19.01 1.47
C GLN A 110 -13.39 -17.63 2.00
N ILE A 111 -13.08 -17.52 3.30
CA ILE A 111 -12.65 -16.26 3.92
C ILE A 111 -11.31 -15.79 3.33
N ALA A 112 -10.34 -16.71 3.18
CA ALA A 112 -9.06 -16.38 2.54
C ALA A 112 -9.26 -15.98 1.08
N ALA A 113 -10.15 -16.65 0.35
CA ALA A 113 -10.43 -16.35 -1.05
C ALA A 113 -10.97 -14.91 -1.23
N ILE A 114 -11.93 -14.53 -0.39
CA ILE A 114 -12.54 -13.20 -0.40
C ILE A 114 -11.50 -12.13 -0.01
N ALA A 115 -10.77 -12.36 1.09
CA ALA A 115 -9.75 -11.45 1.59
C ALA A 115 -8.61 -11.22 0.58
N ALA A 116 -8.19 -12.26 -0.14
CA ALA A 116 -7.22 -12.14 -1.23
C ALA A 116 -7.70 -11.18 -2.32
N GLY A 117 -8.97 -11.26 -2.73
CA GLY A 117 -9.54 -10.34 -3.73
C GLY A 117 -9.51 -8.88 -3.28
N PHE A 118 -9.84 -8.59 -2.02
CA PHE A 118 -9.71 -7.22 -1.49
C PHE A 118 -8.27 -6.72 -1.49
N ALA A 119 -7.32 -7.57 -1.11
CA ALA A 119 -5.91 -7.24 -1.17
C ALA A 119 -5.43 -6.95 -2.60
N ILE A 120 -5.92 -7.70 -3.60
CA ILE A 120 -5.69 -7.44 -5.04
C ILE A 120 -6.22 -6.06 -5.45
N ILE A 121 -7.47 -5.73 -5.09
CA ILE A 121 -8.06 -4.41 -5.40
C ILE A 121 -7.21 -3.29 -4.82
N TRP A 122 -6.79 -3.41 -3.56
CA TRP A 122 -5.99 -2.38 -2.89
C TRP A 122 -4.61 -2.22 -3.52
N ALA A 123 -3.91 -3.34 -3.76
CA ALA A 123 -2.59 -3.31 -4.38
C ALA A 123 -2.63 -2.64 -5.76
N LEU A 124 -3.61 -3.00 -6.59
CA LEU A 124 -3.72 -2.48 -7.95
C LEU A 124 -4.24 -1.05 -8.00
N SER A 125 -5.22 -0.70 -7.17
CA SER A 125 -5.78 0.67 -7.15
C SER A 125 -4.73 1.71 -6.76
N TRP A 126 -3.77 1.36 -5.91
CA TRP A 126 -2.73 2.28 -5.42
C TRP A 126 -1.40 2.19 -6.18
N ARG A 127 -1.28 1.32 -7.19
CA ARG A 127 -0.02 1.03 -7.92
C ARG A 127 0.66 2.21 -8.62
N ARG A 128 -0.04 3.34 -8.78
CA ARG A 128 0.47 4.57 -9.44
C ARG A 128 0.63 5.76 -8.49
N GLN A 129 0.28 5.60 -7.21
CA GLN A 129 0.28 6.73 -6.27
C GLN A 129 1.71 7.20 -5.96
N ASP A 130 2.68 6.30 -5.87
CA ASP A 130 4.09 6.66 -5.68
C ASP A 130 4.64 7.48 -6.87
N ALA A 131 4.30 7.08 -8.10
CA ALA A 131 4.67 7.80 -9.32
C ALA A 131 4.03 9.19 -9.37
N ALA A 132 2.75 9.30 -9.01
CA ALA A 132 2.05 10.59 -8.95
C ALA A 132 2.66 11.55 -7.92
N VAL A 133 3.00 11.05 -6.73
CA VAL A 133 3.70 11.85 -5.70
C VAL A 133 5.10 12.23 -6.18
N THR A 134 5.82 11.32 -6.82
CA THR A 134 7.17 11.59 -7.36
C THR A 134 7.13 12.71 -8.41
N ALA A 135 6.10 12.75 -9.26
CA ALA A 135 5.91 13.83 -10.22
C ALA A 135 5.66 15.19 -9.54
N ILE A 136 4.86 15.20 -8.46
CA ILE A 136 4.63 16.41 -7.64
C ILE A 136 5.91 16.87 -6.96
N GLU A 137 6.67 15.95 -6.35
CA GLU A 137 7.97 16.23 -5.75
C GLU A 137 8.96 16.83 -6.76
N GLY A 138 8.99 16.29 -7.98
CA GLY A 138 9.83 16.78 -9.07
C GLY A 138 9.43 18.18 -9.54
N ARG A 139 8.13 18.43 -9.70
CA ARG A 139 7.59 19.74 -10.10
C ARG A 139 7.83 20.82 -9.04
N ASP A 140 7.63 20.47 -7.77
CA ASP A 140 7.64 21.44 -6.65
C ASP A 140 9.02 21.53 -5.98
N GLY A 141 10.00 20.73 -6.42
CA GLY A 141 11.37 20.73 -5.90
C GLY A 141 11.47 20.32 -4.43
N VAL A 142 10.56 19.49 -3.95
CA VAL A 142 10.44 19.12 -2.53
C VAL A 142 10.40 17.62 -2.33
N ARG A 143 10.64 17.19 -1.09
CA ARG A 143 10.51 15.79 -0.68
C ARG A 143 9.57 15.69 0.51
N TYR A 144 8.70 14.67 0.48
CA TYR A 144 7.78 14.38 1.57
C TYR A 144 8.28 13.22 2.41
N TYR A 145 8.35 13.43 3.72
CA TYR A 145 8.74 12.44 4.71
C TYR A 145 7.58 12.16 5.66
N VAL A 146 7.42 10.91 6.05
CA VAL A 146 6.41 10.53 7.05
C VAL A 146 6.89 10.93 8.44
N GLU A 147 6.09 11.72 9.15
CA GLU A 147 6.35 12.14 10.53
C GLU A 147 6.05 10.98 11.49
N ARG A 148 6.88 10.83 12.53
CA ARG A 148 6.59 9.89 13.61
C ARG A 148 5.32 10.32 14.33
N THR A 149 4.33 9.45 14.27
CA THR A 149 2.99 9.65 14.82
C THR A 149 2.54 8.34 15.48
N SER A 150 1.62 8.41 16.44
CA SER A 150 1.12 7.22 17.13
C SER A 150 0.38 6.28 16.14
N PRO A 151 0.28 4.97 16.44
CA PRO A 151 -0.40 4.00 15.56
C PRO A 151 -1.87 4.37 15.26
N LEU A 152 -2.54 5.05 16.19
CA LEU A 152 -3.95 5.44 16.08
C LEU A 152 -4.13 6.87 15.56
N SER A 153 -3.09 7.70 15.58
CA SER A 153 -3.16 9.06 15.03
C SER A 153 -3.10 9.02 13.51
N ALA A 154 -3.75 9.98 12.86
CA ALA A 154 -3.63 10.18 11.42
C ALA A 154 -2.15 10.33 10.99
N ILE A 155 -1.83 9.84 9.79
CA ILE A 155 -0.52 10.05 9.19
C ILE A 155 -0.31 11.55 8.94
N ARG A 156 0.92 12.02 9.18
CA ARG A 156 1.33 13.40 8.91
C ARG A 156 2.61 13.39 8.10
N LEU A 157 2.77 14.41 7.26
CA LEU A 157 3.91 14.57 6.39
C LEU A 157 4.71 15.83 6.75
N VAL A 158 6.02 15.71 6.57
CA VAL A 158 6.96 16.82 6.63
C VAL A 158 7.51 17.05 5.23
N ARG A 159 7.41 18.28 4.75
CA ARG A 159 7.98 18.76 3.49
C ARG A 159 9.36 19.32 3.76
N THR A 160 10.38 18.78 3.09
CA THR A 160 11.74 19.33 3.11
C THR A 160 12.14 19.82 1.71
N PRO A 161 13.02 20.82 1.58
CA PRO A 161 13.59 21.18 0.30
C PRO A 161 14.26 19.97 -0.36
N GLY A 162 14.07 19.80 -1.67
CA GLY A 162 14.84 18.83 -2.43
C GLY A 162 16.29 19.31 -2.54
N LEU A 163 17.24 18.41 -2.30
CA LEU A 163 18.63 18.68 -2.66
C LEU A 163 18.66 18.89 -4.18
N ARG A 164 18.99 20.11 -4.63
CA ARG A 164 19.30 20.35 -6.04
C ARG A 164 20.48 19.45 -6.39
N SER A 165 20.31 18.55 -7.35
CA SER A 165 21.43 17.88 -8.01
C SER A 165 22.39 18.98 -8.47
N GLY A 166 23.60 19.01 -7.92
CA GLY A 166 24.50 20.15 -8.01
C GLY A 166 24.66 20.61 -9.45
N ALA A 167 24.32 21.89 -9.69
CA ALA A 167 24.95 22.63 -10.76
C ALA A 167 26.45 22.56 -10.49
N THR A 168 27.19 21.91 -11.39
CA THR A 168 28.64 22.08 -11.53
C THR A 168 28.88 23.56 -11.73
N GLN A 169 29.17 24.25 -10.63
CA GLN A 169 29.64 25.62 -10.61
C GLN A 169 31.12 25.53 -10.99
N ASN A 170 31.36 25.50 -12.30
CA ASN A 170 32.70 25.62 -12.86
C ASN A 170 33.10 27.09 -12.67
N TRP A 171 33.99 27.32 -11.69
CA TRP A 171 34.82 28.52 -11.62
C TRP A 171 36.06 28.30 -12.47
#